data_AF-A0A929HEP3-F1
#
_entry.id   AF-A0A929HEP3-F1
#
_cell.length_a   1.000
_cell.length_b   1.000
_cell.length_c   1.000
_cell.angle_alpha   90.00
_cell.angle_beta   90.00
_cell.angle_gamma   90.00
#
_symmetry.space_group_name_H-M   'P 1'
#
loop_
_entity.id
_entity.type
_entity.pdbx_description
1 polymer ?
#
loop_
_entity_poly.entity_id
_entity_poly.type
_entity_poly.pdbx_seq_one_letter_code
_entity_poly.pdbx_strand_id
1 'polypeptide(L)'
;MLKNWTEFLSLADIQAIHDTSMELLNTVGIKFPQDEALHIFQEHGFKVDGETVYMTEEQVMAAISSTPAGFTIHARNPQRDIQIGGGRPVFAPGYGAPFLVDFETGKRVPTLEDYHNLAKLAHALPHQDMSGHLMVEPQDIPSETANIQMLHANMIHSDKPFIGSTEGTAGANHTLEMIKILFGEQDGEARTCGLINSLSPLGFGSDMIEALIAYARAHQPVIVAALIMAGSTGPITLAGVLALQNAEQLAGIALTQLINPGAPAIYGSTSTNIDMRTGALA
;
A
#
# COMPACT_ATOMS: atom_id res chain seq x y z
N MET A 1 -6.68 -5.47 18.73
CA MET A 1 -5.24 -5.14 18.76
C MET A 1 -4.53 -6.05 19.76
N LEU A 2 -3.39 -6.63 19.42
CA LEU A 2 -2.58 -7.44 20.34
C LEU A 2 -2.08 -6.52 21.46
N LYS A 3 -2.74 -6.53 22.63
CA LYS A 3 -2.34 -5.73 23.80
C LYS A 3 -1.00 -6.18 24.39
N ASN A 4 -0.51 -7.33 23.95
CA ASN A 4 0.65 -8.01 24.51
C ASN A 4 1.70 -8.30 23.42
N TRP A 5 1.98 -7.36 22.52
CA TRP A 5 3.04 -7.55 21.50
C TRP A 5 4.41 -7.86 22.11
N THR A 6 4.65 -7.43 23.35
CA THR A 6 5.83 -7.79 24.16
C THR A 6 5.94 -9.29 24.47
N GLU A 7 4.87 -10.07 24.32
CA GLU A 7 4.91 -11.53 24.45
C GLU A 7 5.60 -12.20 23.25
N PHE A 8 5.70 -11.53 22.10
CA PHE A 8 6.32 -12.06 20.89
C PHE A 8 7.73 -11.50 20.65
N LEU A 9 7.94 -10.21 20.91
CA LEU A 9 9.25 -9.54 20.79
C LEU A 9 9.51 -8.69 22.04
N SER A 10 10.67 -8.87 22.66
CA SER A 10 11.10 -7.98 23.74
C SER A 10 11.44 -6.59 23.20
N LEU A 11 11.54 -5.59 24.08
CA LEU A 11 12.01 -4.24 23.69
C LEU A 11 13.41 -4.27 23.07
N ALA A 12 14.27 -5.19 23.53
CA ALA A 12 15.61 -5.38 22.97
C ALA A 12 15.54 -5.97 21.56
N ASP A 13 14.62 -6.90 21.30
CA ASP A 13 14.43 -7.47 19.96
C ASP A 13 13.92 -6.42 18.97
N ILE A 14 12.97 -5.58 19.40
CA ILE A 14 12.47 -4.46 18.59
C ILE A 14 13.59 -3.47 18.27
N GLN A 15 14.40 -3.11 19.26
CA GLN A 15 15.54 -2.23 19.05
C GLN A 15 16.54 -2.85 18.07
N ALA A 16 16.86 -4.13 18.21
CA ALA A 16 17.78 -4.81 17.30
C ALA A 16 17.26 -4.84 15.84
N ILE A 17 15.95 -5.06 15.65
CA ILE A 17 15.31 -5.00 14.33
C ILE A 17 15.40 -3.57 13.77
N HIS A 18 15.09 -2.57 14.59
CA HIS A 18 15.18 -1.16 14.20
C HIS A 18 16.60 -0.78 13.80
N ASP A 19 17.60 -1.06 14.64
CA ASP A 19 19.01 -0.75 14.38
C ASP A 19 19.48 -1.42 13.08
N THR A 20 19.13 -2.68 12.87
CA THR A 20 19.45 -3.40 11.63
C THR A 20 18.79 -2.75 10.41
N SER A 21 17.54 -2.28 10.56
CA SER A 21 16.83 -1.57 9.48
C SER A 21 17.54 -0.25 9.14
N MET A 22 17.97 0.51 10.16
CA MET A 22 18.69 1.76 9.98
C MET A 22 20.06 1.53 9.34
N GLU A 23 20.75 0.45 9.70
CA GLU A 23 22.00 0.05 9.05
C GLU A 23 21.79 -0.26 7.57
N LEU A 24 20.73 -1.01 7.20
CA LEU A 24 20.38 -1.27 5.80
C LEU A 24 20.13 0.03 5.02
N LEU A 25 19.32 0.94 5.57
CA LEU A 25 19.01 2.22 4.94
C LEU A 25 20.25 3.11 4.75
N ASN A 26 21.16 3.12 5.72
CA ASN A 26 22.35 3.97 5.69
C ASN A 26 23.48 3.39 4.84
N THR A 27 23.65 2.06 4.82
CA THR A 27 24.81 1.41 4.19
C THR A 27 24.51 0.81 2.82
N VAL A 28 23.32 0.23 2.63
CA VAL A 28 22.91 -0.40 1.36
C VAL A 28 22.03 0.55 0.55
N GLY A 29 21.11 1.24 1.22
CA GLY A 29 20.15 2.16 0.61
C GLY A 29 18.95 1.46 -0.04
N ILE A 30 18.04 2.26 -0.58
CA ILE A 30 16.82 1.82 -1.26
C ILE A 30 16.80 2.38 -2.67
N LYS A 31 16.45 1.52 -3.63
CA LYS A 31 16.35 1.89 -5.04
C LYS A 31 15.01 2.57 -5.37
N PHE A 32 15.07 3.78 -5.91
CA PHE A 32 13.95 4.55 -6.44
C PHE A 32 14.19 4.92 -7.91
N PRO A 33 13.78 4.09 -8.89
CA PRO A 33 14.00 4.34 -10.32
C PRO A 33 13.00 5.37 -10.89
N GLN A 34 12.99 6.58 -10.31
CA GLN A 34 12.12 7.67 -10.73
C GLN A 34 12.78 9.02 -10.36
N ASP A 35 13.06 9.85 -11.37
CA ASP A 35 13.88 11.07 -11.24
C ASP A 35 13.30 12.10 -10.25
N GLU A 36 11.98 12.25 -10.22
CA GLU A 36 11.30 13.18 -9.33
C GLU A 36 11.44 12.76 -7.86
N ALA A 37 11.30 11.47 -7.54
CA ALA A 37 11.54 10.96 -6.19
C ALA A 37 12.99 11.17 -5.76
N LEU A 38 13.94 10.89 -6.64
CA LEU A 38 15.37 11.14 -6.39
C LEU A 38 15.63 12.62 -6.12
N HIS A 39 15.01 13.51 -6.90
CA HIS A 39 15.10 14.95 -6.72
C HIS A 39 14.52 15.40 -5.37
N ILE A 40 13.33 14.91 -5.00
CA ILE A 40 12.70 15.19 -3.70
C ILE A 40 13.63 14.82 -2.56
N PHE A 41 14.26 13.63 -2.62
CA PHE A 41 15.22 13.21 -1.60
C PHE A 41 16.44 14.14 -1.56
N GLN A 42 17.02 14.51 -2.70
CA GLN A 42 18.16 15.42 -2.78
C GLN A 42 17.85 16.81 -2.19
N GLU A 43 16.68 17.37 -2.50
CA GLU A 43 16.24 18.67 -1.98
C GLU A 43 16.14 18.67 -0.45
N HIS A 44 15.81 17.51 0.14
CA HIS A 44 15.75 17.31 1.58
C HIS A 44 17.08 16.83 2.19
N GLY A 45 18.17 16.86 1.43
CA GLY A 45 19.53 16.58 1.91
C GLY A 45 19.86 15.08 2.06
N PHE A 46 19.06 14.18 1.49
CA PHE A 46 19.39 12.76 1.46
C PHE A 46 20.50 12.50 0.43
N LYS A 47 21.35 11.52 0.73
CA LYS A 47 22.40 11.10 -0.21
C LYS A 47 21.78 10.23 -1.29
N VAL A 48 22.02 10.59 -2.55
CA VAL A 48 21.58 9.83 -3.73
C VAL A 48 22.79 9.46 -4.58
N ASP A 49 22.89 8.18 -4.97
CA ASP A 49 23.90 7.66 -5.91
C ASP A 49 23.21 6.80 -6.97
N GLY A 50 23.19 7.29 -8.21
CA GLY A 50 22.34 6.72 -9.27
C GLY A 50 20.87 6.74 -8.87
N GLU A 51 20.24 5.56 -8.86
CA GLU A 51 18.85 5.37 -8.43
C GLU A 51 18.73 4.96 -6.95
N THR A 52 19.82 4.96 -6.18
CA THR A 52 19.84 4.50 -4.79
C THR A 52 19.86 5.68 -3.83
N VAL A 53 18.95 5.67 -2.87
CA VAL A 53 18.86 6.66 -1.80
C VAL A 53 19.35 6.05 -0.49
N TYR A 54 20.29 6.74 0.16
CA TYR A 54 20.82 6.37 1.48
C TYR A 54 20.24 7.30 2.53
N MET A 55 19.81 6.73 3.65
CA MET A 55 19.09 7.46 4.70
C MET A 55 19.71 7.20 6.06
N THR A 56 20.04 8.26 6.81
CA THR A 56 20.44 8.13 8.22
C THR A 56 19.20 7.94 9.09
N GLU A 57 19.38 7.37 10.28
CA GLU A 57 18.28 7.26 11.25
C GLU A 57 17.65 8.62 11.57
N GLU A 58 18.47 9.66 11.78
CA GLU A 58 17.98 11.01 12.04
C GLU A 58 17.07 11.52 10.92
N GLN A 59 17.47 11.32 9.66
CA GLN A 59 16.69 11.73 8.48
C GLN A 59 15.37 10.97 8.39
N VAL A 60 15.39 9.65 8.58
CA VAL A 60 14.20 8.80 8.55
C VAL A 60 13.23 9.22 9.65
N MET A 61 13.70 9.29 10.89
CA MET A 61 12.88 9.63 12.05
C MET A 61 12.31 11.05 11.95
N ALA A 62 13.08 12.01 11.43
CA ALA A 62 12.60 13.35 11.17
C ALA A 62 11.50 13.37 10.10
N ALA A 63 11.70 12.68 8.97
CA ALA A 63 10.73 12.61 7.88
C ALA A 63 9.41 11.99 8.33
N ILE A 64 9.44 10.84 9.01
CA ILE A 64 8.21 10.14 9.40
C ILE A 64 7.47 10.79 10.57
N SER A 65 8.09 11.74 11.29
CA SER A 65 7.51 12.36 12.48
C SER A 65 6.21 13.14 12.22
N SER A 66 6.00 13.60 10.99
CA SER A 66 4.77 14.27 10.56
C SER A 66 3.64 13.30 10.19
N THR A 67 3.91 11.99 10.14
CA THR A 67 2.88 10.99 9.79
C THR A 67 1.77 10.97 10.84
N PRO A 68 0.49 11.14 10.47
CA PRO A 68 -0.60 11.13 11.43
C PRO A 68 -0.79 9.74 12.05
N ALA A 69 -0.93 9.68 13.38
CA ALA A 69 -1.18 8.43 14.11
C ALA A 69 -2.57 7.79 13.82
N GLY A 70 -3.46 8.55 13.20
CA GLY A 70 -4.78 8.10 12.76
C GLY A 70 -5.46 9.17 11.91
N PHE A 71 -6.40 8.73 11.07
CA PHE A 71 -7.12 9.58 10.13
C PHE A 71 -8.45 8.93 9.75
N THR A 72 -9.36 9.69 9.14
CA THR A 72 -10.64 9.17 8.65
C THR A 72 -10.58 9.04 7.13
N ILE A 73 -11.02 7.92 6.58
CA ILE A 73 -11.36 7.83 5.15
C ILE A 73 -12.87 8.04 5.03
N HIS A 74 -13.25 9.11 4.35
CA HIS A 74 -14.62 9.52 4.21
C HIS A 74 -15.28 8.84 3.01
N ALA A 75 -16.35 8.11 3.29
CA ALA A 75 -17.15 7.41 2.30
C ALA A 75 -18.16 8.35 1.63
N ARG A 76 -18.76 7.92 0.53
CA ARG A 76 -19.88 8.65 -0.10
C ARG A 76 -21.10 8.73 0.82
N ASN A 77 -21.37 7.66 1.57
CA ASN A 77 -22.33 7.69 2.67
C ASN A 77 -21.55 7.94 3.98
N PRO A 78 -21.68 9.11 4.62
CA PRO A 78 -20.91 9.43 5.83
C PRO A 78 -21.13 8.46 7.00
N GLN A 79 -22.21 7.68 7.00
CA GLN A 79 -22.43 6.61 7.99
C GLN A 79 -21.47 5.43 7.84
N ARG A 80 -20.71 5.38 6.73
CA ARG A 80 -19.73 4.36 6.37
C ARG A 80 -18.28 4.87 6.48
N ASP A 81 -18.08 6.08 7.00
CA ASP A 81 -16.73 6.61 7.26
C ASP A 81 -15.95 5.65 8.15
N ILE A 82 -14.67 5.46 7.83
CA ILE A 82 -13.79 4.54 8.57
C ILE A 82 -12.67 5.32 9.24
N GLN A 83 -12.44 4.99 10.51
CA GLN A 83 -11.28 5.48 11.25
C GLN A 83 -10.13 4.49 11.07
N ILE A 84 -9.02 4.98 10.51
CA ILE A 84 -7.75 4.27 10.49
C ILE A 84 -6.93 4.71 11.70
N GLY A 85 -6.25 3.75 12.34
CA GLY A 85 -5.55 3.94 13.60
C GLY A 85 -6.43 3.72 14.82
N GLY A 86 -5.87 3.92 16.02
CA GLY A 86 -6.66 3.89 17.27
C GLY A 86 -7.14 2.51 17.76
N GLY A 87 -6.70 1.40 17.16
CA GLY A 87 -6.93 0.06 17.72
C GLY A 87 -8.06 -0.77 17.11
N ARG A 88 -8.89 -0.16 16.26
CA ARG A 88 -9.98 -0.84 15.56
C ARG A 88 -9.50 -1.37 14.20
N PRO A 89 -9.70 -2.67 13.88
CA PRO A 89 -9.42 -3.17 12.55
C PRO A 89 -10.45 -2.64 11.54
N VAL A 90 -9.99 -2.44 10.31
CA VAL A 90 -10.81 -2.15 9.13
C VAL A 90 -10.59 -3.29 8.16
N PHE A 91 -11.68 -3.89 7.68
CA PHE A 91 -11.63 -5.01 6.74
C PHE A 91 -11.90 -4.55 5.31
N ALA A 92 -11.02 -4.94 4.38
CA ALA A 92 -11.14 -4.77 2.93
C ALA A 92 -11.15 -6.15 2.23
N PRO A 93 -11.74 -6.29 1.03
CA PRO A 93 -11.72 -7.55 0.30
C PRO A 93 -10.30 -7.95 -0.12
N GLY A 94 -10.13 -9.17 -0.64
CA GLY A 94 -8.88 -9.57 -1.29
C GLY A 94 -8.51 -8.66 -2.46
N TYR A 95 -7.22 -8.62 -2.81
CA TYR A 95 -6.65 -7.72 -3.82
C TYR A 95 -5.63 -8.49 -4.68
N GLY A 96 -5.65 -8.29 -6.00
CA GLY A 96 -4.65 -8.80 -6.95
C GLY A 96 -4.91 -10.18 -7.53
N ALA A 97 -6.08 -10.80 -7.33
CA ALA A 97 -6.30 -12.18 -7.77
C ALA A 97 -6.52 -12.28 -9.30
N PRO A 98 -5.69 -13.02 -10.06
CA PRO A 98 -5.88 -13.14 -11.51
C PRO A 98 -6.94 -14.16 -11.91
N PHE A 99 -7.42 -14.96 -10.96
CA PHE A 99 -8.39 -16.04 -11.19
C PHE A 99 -9.46 -16.05 -10.10
N LEU A 100 -10.64 -16.55 -10.47
CA LEU A 100 -11.69 -16.92 -9.53
C LEU A 100 -11.70 -18.43 -9.33
N VAL A 101 -12.08 -18.85 -8.12
CA VAL A 101 -12.39 -20.25 -7.81
C VAL A 101 -13.88 -20.34 -7.56
N ASP A 102 -14.57 -20.98 -8.49
CA ASP A 102 -16.01 -21.21 -8.46
C ASP A 102 -16.31 -22.64 -8.03
N PHE A 103 -17.42 -22.85 -7.31
CA PHE A 103 -17.78 -24.18 -6.79
C PHE A 103 -18.15 -25.16 -7.90
N GLU A 104 -18.79 -24.70 -8.97
CA GLU A 104 -19.27 -25.56 -10.06
C GLU A 104 -18.19 -25.81 -11.12
N THR A 105 -17.44 -24.77 -11.46
CA THR A 105 -16.51 -24.76 -12.60
C THR A 105 -15.03 -24.78 -12.20
N GLY A 106 -14.73 -24.62 -10.91
CA GLY A 106 -13.36 -24.60 -10.40
C GLY A 106 -12.63 -23.29 -10.73
N LYS A 107 -11.32 -23.38 -10.98
CA LYS A 107 -10.49 -22.22 -11.31
C LYS A 107 -10.83 -21.70 -12.71
N ARG A 108 -11.25 -20.44 -12.82
CA ARG A 108 -11.56 -19.79 -14.10
C ARG A 108 -11.10 -18.34 -14.16
N VAL A 109 -11.08 -17.82 -15.38
CA VAL A 109 -10.82 -16.41 -15.66
C VAL A 109 -12.05 -15.57 -15.25
N PRO A 110 -11.87 -14.46 -14.52
CA PRO A 110 -12.95 -13.57 -14.13
C PRO A 110 -13.37 -12.63 -15.28
N THR A 111 -14.61 -12.17 -15.19
CA THR A 111 -15.24 -11.17 -16.07
C THR A 111 -15.52 -9.87 -15.31
N LEU A 112 -15.82 -8.78 -16.01
CA LEU A 112 -16.25 -7.53 -15.37
C LEU A 112 -17.56 -7.72 -14.58
N GLU A 113 -18.46 -8.60 -15.02
CA GLU A 113 -19.68 -8.90 -14.24
C GLU A 113 -19.35 -9.66 -12.94
N ASP A 114 -18.34 -10.53 -12.94
CA ASP A 114 -17.84 -11.11 -11.69
C ASP A 114 -17.34 -10.04 -10.74
N TYR A 115 -16.62 -9.04 -11.25
CA TYR A 115 -16.15 -7.92 -10.45
C TYR A 115 -17.31 -7.10 -9.88
N HIS A 116 -18.37 -6.83 -10.66
CA HIS A 116 -19.60 -6.20 -10.17
C HIS A 116 -20.23 -7.02 -9.03
N ASN A 117 -20.28 -8.34 -9.17
CA ASN A 117 -20.84 -9.22 -8.14
C ASN A 117 -20.00 -9.21 -6.86
N LEU A 118 -18.67 -9.17 -6.97
CA LEU A 118 -17.78 -9.00 -5.81
C LEU A 118 -17.96 -7.64 -5.13
N ALA A 119 -18.13 -6.56 -5.88
CA ALA A 119 -18.41 -5.24 -5.32
C ALA A 119 -19.74 -5.21 -4.55
N LYS A 120 -20.80 -5.79 -5.12
CA LYS A 120 -22.11 -5.97 -4.46
C LYS A 120 -22.00 -6.83 -3.21
N LEU A 121 -21.22 -7.92 -3.26
CA LEU A 121 -20.97 -8.79 -2.11
C LEU A 121 -20.23 -8.05 -0.99
N ALA A 122 -19.14 -7.35 -1.33
CA ALA A 122 -18.39 -6.54 -0.38
C ALA A 122 -19.28 -5.48 0.29
N HIS A 123 -20.20 -4.87 -0.46
CA HIS A 123 -21.19 -3.94 0.10
C HIS A 123 -22.17 -4.63 1.07
N ALA A 124 -22.72 -5.79 0.69
CA ALA A 124 -23.72 -6.51 1.48
C ALA A 124 -23.19 -7.11 2.79
N LEU A 125 -21.88 -7.41 2.87
CA LEU A 125 -21.28 -8.02 4.06
C LEU A 125 -21.22 -7.01 5.24
N PRO A 126 -21.73 -7.39 6.44
CA PRO A 126 -21.81 -6.49 7.59
C PRO A 126 -20.47 -6.25 8.29
N HIS A 127 -19.49 -7.13 8.08
CA HIS A 127 -18.14 -7.05 8.68
C HIS A 127 -17.06 -6.69 7.65
N GLN A 128 -17.49 -6.10 6.55
CA GLN A 128 -16.64 -5.60 5.48
C GLN A 128 -16.73 -4.07 5.52
N ASP A 129 -15.67 -3.38 5.93
CA ASP A 129 -15.74 -1.93 6.18
C ASP A 129 -15.50 -1.13 4.88
N MET A 130 -14.64 -1.64 4.01
CA MET A 130 -14.37 -1.08 2.68
C MET A 130 -14.92 -1.97 1.58
N SER A 131 -15.28 -1.40 0.43
CA SER A 131 -15.24 -2.13 -0.82
C SER A 131 -13.79 -2.27 -1.30
N GLY A 132 -13.56 -2.84 -2.48
CA GLY A 132 -12.22 -3.18 -2.94
C GLY A 132 -11.67 -2.23 -4.01
N HIS A 133 -10.51 -2.62 -4.52
CA HIS A 133 -10.08 -2.41 -5.89
C HIS A 133 -9.31 -3.66 -6.30
N LEU A 134 -9.21 -3.95 -7.59
CA LEU A 134 -8.48 -5.12 -8.10
C LEU A 134 -8.82 -6.42 -7.33
N MET A 135 -10.07 -6.62 -6.91
CA MET A 135 -10.48 -7.84 -6.18
C MET A 135 -10.19 -9.09 -7.00
N VAL A 136 -10.44 -8.97 -8.30
CA VAL A 136 -9.99 -9.85 -9.36
C VAL A 136 -9.68 -9.02 -10.61
N GLU A 137 -8.81 -9.49 -11.49
CA GLU A 137 -8.48 -8.82 -12.76
C GLU A 137 -9.40 -9.29 -13.90
N PRO A 138 -10.44 -8.54 -14.32
CA PRO A 138 -11.36 -8.97 -15.37
C PRO A 138 -10.66 -9.03 -16.73
N GLN A 139 -10.76 -10.16 -17.45
CA GLN A 139 -10.03 -10.36 -18.71
C GLN A 139 -10.92 -10.31 -19.96
N ASP A 140 -12.20 -9.97 -19.81
CA ASP A 140 -13.17 -9.78 -20.91
C ASP A 140 -13.24 -8.33 -21.41
N ILE A 141 -12.39 -7.45 -20.87
CA ILE A 141 -12.27 -6.03 -21.23
C ILE A 141 -10.81 -5.64 -21.52
N PRO A 142 -10.55 -4.54 -22.26
CA PRO A 142 -9.18 -4.06 -22.50
C PRO A 142 -8.49 -3.63 -21.20
N SER A 143 -7.27 -4.09 -20.98
CA SER A 143 -6.47 -3.83 -19.76
C SER A 143 -6.26 -2.34 -19.51
N GLU A 144 -6.13 -1.54 -20.57
CA GLU A 144 -5.91 -0.08 -20.49
C GLU A 144 -7.07 0.67 -19.85
N THR A 145 -8.25 0.04 -19.79
CA THR A 145 -9.47 0.63 -19.22
C THR A 145 -10.01 -0.14 -18.03
N ALA A 146 -9.38 -1.27 -17.68
CA ALA A 146 -9.87 -2.18 -16.64
C ALA A 146 -9.91 -1.50 -15.28
N ASN A 147 -8.86 -0.74 -14.92
CA ASN A 147 -8.80 0.00 -13.66
C ASN A 147 -9.97 1.00 -13.48
N ILE A 148 -10.33 1.75 -14.53
CA ILE A 148 -11.45 2.71 -14.51
C ILE A 148 -12.78 1.96 -14.31
N GLN A 149 -12.98 0.84 -15.02
CA GLN A 149 -14.21 0.03 -14.89
C GLN A 149 -14.33 -0.56 -13.47
N MET A 150 -13.21 -1.03 -12.90
CA MET A 150 -13.15 -1.54 -11.52
C MET A 150 -13.40 -0.45 -10.46
N LEU A 151 -12.88 0.77 -10.66
CA LEU A 151 -13.18 1.91 -9.80
C LEU A 151 -14.68 2.27 -9.87
N HIS A 152 -15.21 2.36 -11.09
CA HIS A 152 -16.61 2.69 -11.34
C HIS A 152 -17.55 1.68 -10.68
N ALA A 153 -17.24 0.39 -10.78
CA ALA A 153 -18.00 -0.68 -10.13
C ALA A 153 -18.11 -0.48 -8.61
N ASN A 154 -17.01 -0.10 -7.93
CA ASN A 154 -17.04 0.16 -6.49
C ASN A 154 -17.87 1.40 -6.14
N MET A 155 -17.79 2.46 -6.95
CA MET A 155 -18.54 3.70 -6.73
C MET A 155 -20.05 3.55 -6.96
N ILE A 156 -20.45 2.70 -7.91
CA ILE A 156 -21.86 2.46 -8.24
C ILE A 156 -22.51 1.40 -7.35
N HIS A 157 -21.80 0.30 -7.07
CA HIS A 157 -22.36 -0.84 -6.35
C HIS A 157 -22.13 -0.80 -4.83
N SER A 158 -21.40 0.20 -4.32
CA SER A 158 -21.18 0.38 -2.89
C SER A 158 -21.29 1.85 -2.47
N ASP A 159 -21.59 2.06 -1.20
CA ASP A 159 -21.51 3.35 -0.50
C ASP A 159 -20.41 3.38 0.58
N LYS A 160 -19.62 2.29 0.68
CA LYS A 160 -18.43 2.16 1.53
C LYS A 160 -17.22 2.85 0.87
N PRO A 161 -16.16 3.19 1.62
CA PRO A 161 -14.88 3.58 1.04
C PRO A 161 -14.32 2.48 0.12
N PHE A 162 -13.50 2.86 -0.84
CA PHE A 162 -12.86 1.95 -1.81
C PHE A 162 -11.33 2.17 -1.83
N ILE A 163 -10.63 1.30 -2.56
CA ILE A 163 -9.18 1.40 -2.78
C ILE A 163 -8.95 2.03 -4.16
N GLY A 164 -7.91 2.83 -4.31
CA GLY A 164 -7.51 3.45 -5.56
C GLY A 164 -6.63 2.57 -6.43
N SER A 165 -6.58 2.85 -7.73
CA SER A 165 -5.62 2.20 -8.63
C SER A 165 -4.22 2.74 -8.40
N THR A 166 -3.23 1.86 -8.40
CA THR A 166 -1.79 2.20 -8.27
C THR A 166 -0.99 1.83 -9.53
N GLU A 167 -1.67 1.78 -10.68
CA GLU A 167 -1.07 1.57 -12.00
C GLU A 167 -0.40 2.86 -12.51
N GLY A 168 0.75 3.18 -11.91
CA GLY A 168 1.53 4.36 -12.27
C GLY A 168 0.79 5.67 -12.08
N THR A 169 1.29 6.69 -12.76
CA THR A 169 0.68 8.03 -12.78
C THR A 169 -0.76 7.98 -13.31
N ALA A 170 -1.02 7.19 -14.34
CA ALA A 170 -2.33 7.13 -15.00
C ALA A 170 -3.42 6.57 -14.08
N GLY A 171 -3.18 5.43 -13.43
CA GLY A 171 -4.14 4.81 -12.51
C GLY A 171 -4.44 5.68 -11.28
N ALA A 172 -3.41 6.32 -10.72
CA ALA A 172 -3.60 7.26 -9.62
C ALA A 172 -4.44 8.46 -10.05
N ASN A 173 -4.13 9.09 -11.20
CA ASN A 173 -4.89 10.23 -11.70
C ASN A 173 -6.34 9.87 -12.07
N HIS A 174 -6.58 8.71 -12.68
CA HIS A 174 -7.94 8.22 -12.91
C HIS A 174 -8.72 8.13 -11.59
N THR A 175 -8.10 7.61 -10.55
CA THR A 175 -8.72 7.53 -9.21
C THR A 175 -9.06 8.91 -8.67
N LEU A 176 -8.11 9.85 -8.71
CA LEU A 176 -8.29 11.21 -8.21
C LEU A 176 -9.38 11.98 -8.97
N GLU A 177 -9.42 11.87 -10.30
CA GLU A 177 -10.47 12.50 -11.12
C GLU A 177 -11.85 11.88 -10.85
N MET A 178 -11.95 10.57 -10.69
CA MET A 178 -13.22 9.92 -10.35
C MET A 178 -13.69 10.28 -8.94
N ILE A 179 -12.78 10.44 -7.97
CA ILE A 179 -13.10 10.99 -6.65
C ILE A 179 -13.66 12.41 -6.77
N LYS A 180 -13.03 13.27 -7.57
CA LYS A 180 -13.52 14.63 -7.82
C LYS A 180 -14.93 14.64 -8.42
N ILE A 181 -15.23 13.73 -9.35
CA ILE A 181 -16.58 13.57 -9.90
C ILE A 181 -17.58 13.13 -8.82
N LEU A 182 -17.20 12.16 -7.97
CA LEU A 182 -18.10 11.56 -6.99
C LEU A 182 -18.38 12.46 -5.78
N PHE A 183 -17.37 13.19 -5.31
CA PHE A 183 -17.39 13.98 -4.08
C PHE A 183 -17.40 15.50 -4.31
N GLY A 184 -17.18 15.96 -5.54
CA GLY A 184 -16.97 17.37 -5.87
C GLY A 184 -15.55 17.85 -5.56
N GLU A 185 -15.33 19.17 -5.62
CA GLU A 185 -14.09 19.78 -5.15
C GLU A 185 -14.00 19.67 -3.63
N GLN A 186 -13.01 18.94 -3.13
CA GLN A 186 -12.78 18.73 -1.71
C GLN A 186 -11.29 18.88 -1.46
N ASP A 187 -10.93 19.78 -0.54
CA ASP A 187 -9.54 20.09 -0.23
C ASP A 187 -9.06 19.21 0.93
N GLY A 188 -8.07 18.36 0.67
CA GLY A 188 -7.34 17.62 1.70
C GLY A 188 -8.06 16.46 2.42
N GLU A 189 -9.33 16.17 2.14
CA GLU A 189 -10.01 15.03 2.79
C GLU A 189 -9.62 13.68 2.13
N ALA A 190 -9.27 12.68 2.96
CA ALA A 190 -9.01 11.33 2.49
C ALA A 190 -10.32 10.64 2.06
N ARG A 191 -10.39 10.21 0.80
CA ARG A 191 -11.56 9.56 0.18
C ARG A 191 -11.29 8.11 -0.26
N THR A 192 -10.01 7.77 -0.41
CA THR A 192 -9.53 6.45 -0.84
C THR A 192 -8.20 6.14 -0.17
N CYS A 193 -7.59 5.00 -0.51
CA CYS A 193 -6.18 4.76 -0.27
C CYS A 193 -5.52 4.04 -1.45
N GLY A 194 -4.23 4.25 -1.67
CA GLY A 194 -3.43 3.51 -2.67
C GLY A 194 -2.55 2.45 -2.01
N LEU A 195 -2.51 1.23 -2.58
CA LEU A 195 -1.58 0.18 -2.14
C LEU A 195 -0.24 0.28 -2.91
N ILE A 196 0.80 0.77 -2.23
CA ILE A 196 2.14 0.98 -2.79
C ILE A 196 3.05 -0.14 -2.31
N ASN A 197 3.40 -1.07 -3.19
CA ASN A 197 4.31 -2.16 -2.83
C ASN A 197 5.76 -1.78 -3.14
N SER A 198 6.65 -2.13 -2.22
CA SER A 198 8.07 -2.23 -2.53
C SER A 198 8.33 -3.38 -3.51
N LEU A 199 9.45 -3.27 -4.22
CA LEU A 199 10.02 -4.33 -5.03
C LEU A 199 11.19 -4.94 -4.24
N SER A 200 10.86 -5.83 -3.31
CA SER A 200 11.86 -6.44 -2.44
C SER A 200 12.85 -7.33 -3.22
N PRO A 201 14.16 -7.30 -2.89
CA PRO A 201 14.76 -6.54 -1.79
C PRO A 201 15.14 -5.09 -2.16
N LEU A 202 14.91 -4.17 -1.22
CA LEU A 202 15.46 -2.81 -1.13
C LEU A 202 15.20 -1.92 -2.36
N GLY A 203 13.99 -1.95 -2.91
CA GLY A 203 13.63 -1.06 -4.01
C GLY A 203 12.14 -0.82 -4.15
N PHE A 204 11.80 0.04 -5.10
CA PHE A 204 10.43 0.28 -5.57
C PHE A 204 10.41 0.23 -7.10
N GLY A 205 9.28 -0.17 -7.68
CA GLY A 205 9.04 -0.02 -9.11
C GLY A 205 8.62 1.41 -9.45
N SER A 206 8.96 1.89 -10.66
CA SER A 206 8.64 3.26 -11.10
C SER A 206 7.14 3.56 -10.98
N ASP A 207 6.27 2.65 -11.42
CA ASP A 207 4.80 2.80 -11.33
C ASP A 207 4.31 3.00 -9.89
N MET A 208 4.90 2.29 -8.93
CA MET A 208 4.54 2.41 -7.52
C MET A 208 4.96 3.77 -6.95
N ILE A 209 6.14 4.27 -7.35
CA ILE A 209 6.62 5.60 -6.95
C ILE A 209 5.75 6.69 -7.54
N GLU A 210 5.42 6.58 -8.83
CA GLU A 210 4.54 7.53 -9.52
C GLU A 210 3.17 7.62 -8.85
N ALA A 211 2.56 6.46 -8.54
CA ALA A 211 1.29 6.42 -7.82
C ALA A 211 1.43 7.04 -6.42
N LEU A 212 2.49 6.69 -5.67
CA LEU A 212 2.76 7.25 -4.34
C LEU A 212 2.84 8.78 -4.41
N ILE A 213 3.57 9.34 -5.37
CA ILE A 213 3.70 10.79 -5.54
C ILE A 213 2.34 11.45 -5.78
N ALA A 214 1.53 10.88 -6.67
CA ALA A 214 0.19 11.39 -6.98
C ALA A 214 -0.73 11.36 -5.75
N TYR A 215 -0.81 10.24 -5.03
CA TYR A 215 -1.63 10.11 -3.82
C TYR A 215 -1.15 11.05 -2.70
N ALA A 216 0.16 11.11 -2.43
CA ALA A 216 0.73 11.97 -1.39
C ALA A 216 0.42 13.45 -1.65
N ARG A 217 0.58 13.93 -2.90
CA ARG A 217 0.23 15.30 -3.29
C ARG A 217 -1.25 15.62 -3.11
N ALA A 218 -2.12 14.65 -3.40
CA ALA A 218 -3.56 14.77 -3.22
C ALA A 218 -4.03 14.52 -1.77
N HIS A 219 -3.10 14.41 -0.80
CA HIS A 219 -3.37 14.10 0.60
C HIS A 219 -4.20 12.82 0.79
N GLN A 220 -4.08 11.87 -0.15
CA GLN A 220 -4.76 10.60 -0.08
C GLN A 220 -3.85 9.55 0.56
N PRO A 221 -4.38 8.74 1.51
CA PRO A 221 -3.60 7.73 2.20
C PRO A 221 -2.88 6.75 1.28
N VAL A 222 -1.64 6.42 1.60
CA VAL A 222 -0.90 5.32 0.98
C VAL A 222 -0.63 4.20 1.98
N ILE A 223 -0.88 2.96 1.57
CA ILE A 223 -0.43 1.77 2.29
C ILE A 223 0.92 1.40 1.69
N VAL A 224 2.01 1.70 2.41
CA VAL A 224 3.35 1.30 1.99
C VAL A 224 3.56 -0.13 2.47
N ALA A 225 3.52 -1.05 1.52
CA ALA A 225 3.54 -2.48 1.78
C ALA A 225 4.82 -3.15 1.28
N ALA A 226 5.29 -4.15 2.03
CA ALA A 226 6.39 -5.02 1.60
C ALA A 226 5.95 -6.48 1.65
N LEU A 227 6.17 -7.19 0.55
CA LEU A 227 5.97 -8.63 0.41
C LEU A 227 7.31 -9.31 0.24
N ILE A 228 7.96 -9.58 1.38
CA ILE A 228 9.20 -10.32 1.39
C ILE A 228 8.89 -11.80 1.52
N MET A 229 9.54 -12.60 0.68
CA MET A 229 9.49 -14.04 0.73
C MET A 229 10.77 -14.56 1.39
N ALA A 230 10.64 -15.01 2.65
CA ALA A 230 11.77 -15.54 3.42
C ALA A 230 12.43 -16.71 2.67
N GLY A 231 13.71 -16.58 2.33
CA GLY A 231 14.46 -17.56 1.55
C GLY A 231 14.43 -17.36 0.03
N SER A 232 13.80 -16.28 -0.44
CA SER A 232 13.80 -15.88 -1.86
C SER A 232 14.14 -14.39 -2.01
N THR A 233 13.15 -13.49 -1.90
CA THR A 233 13.36 -12.03 -2.03
C THR A 233 13.88 -11.38 -0.76
N GLY A 234 14.02 -12.14 0.32
CA GLY A 234 14.72 -11.72 1.52
C GLY A 234 15.40 -12.87 2.26
N PRO A 235 16.07 -12.57 3.38
CA PRO A 235 16.75 -13.57 4.19
C PRO A 235 15.80 -14.69 4.65
N ILE A 236 16.33 -15.90 4.87
CA ILE A 236 15.52 -17.02 5.37
C ILE A 236 15.11 -16.87 6.84
N THR A 237 15.77 -15.96 7.58
CA THR A 237 15.51 -15.72 9.00
C THR A 237 14.38 -14.71 9.20
N LEU A 238 13.49 -14.97 10.16
CA LEU A 238 12.37 -14.06 10.46
C LEU A 238 12.85 -12.65 10.85
N ALA A 239 13.90 -12.55 11.68
CA ALA A 239 14.46 -11.26 12.06
C ALA A 239 15.03 -10.48 10.86
N GLY A 240 15.68 -11.17 9.91
CA GLY A 240 16.20 -10.54 8.70
C GLY A 240 15.08 -10.05 7.77
N VAL A 241 13.98 -10.81 7.66
CA VAL A 241 12.78 -10.38 6.93
C VAL A 241 12.16 -9.15 7.58
N LEU A 242 12.01 -9.14 8.91
CA LEU A 242 11.45 -7.99 9.63
C LEU A 242 12.29 -6.73 9.46
N ALA A 243 13.63 -6.83 9.55
CA ALA A 243 14.51 -5.68 9.35
C ALA A 243 14.46 -5.15 7.89
N LEU A 244 14.47 -6.05 6.91
CA LEU A 244 14.37 -5.67 5.49
C LEU A 244 13.00 -5.03 5.18
N GLN A 245 11.91 -5.62 5.66
CA GLN A 245 10.56 -5.10 5.50
C GLN A 245 10.46 -3.69 6.10
N ASN A 246 10.96 -3.54 7.33
CA ASN A 246 10.90 -2.28 8.04
C ASN A 246 11.69 -1.18 7.33
N ALA A 247 12.87 -1.50 6.78
CA ALA A 247 13.65 -0.56 5.96
C ALA A 247 12.85 -0.09 4.72
N GLU A 248 12.27 -1.02 3.95
CA GLU A 248 11.49 -0.67 2.75
C GLU A 248 10.28 0.20 3.08
N GLN A 249 9.53 -0.14 4.13
CA GLN A 249 8.35 0.61 4.53
C GLN A 249 8.69 2.01 5.05
N LEU A 250 9.72 2.13 5.89
CA LEU A 250 10.17 3.42 6.40
C LEU A 250 10.64 4.33 5.28
N ALA A 251 11.32 3.81 4.26
CA ALA A 251 11.73 4.59 3.10
C ALA A 251 10.55 5.11 2.27
N GLY A 252 9.53 4.28 2.03
CA GLY A 252 8.32 4.73 1.31
C GLY A 252 7.48 5.72 2.12
N ILE A 253 7.37 5.54 3.44
CA ILE A 253 6.69 6.49 4.32
C ILE A 253 7.46 7.82 4.39
N ALA A 254 8.79 7.77 4.48
CA ALA A 254 9.63 8.94 4.43
C ALA A 254 9.39 9.73 3.13
N LEU A 255 9.46 9.08 1.95
CA LEU A 255 9.15 9.73 0.67
C LEU A 255 7.77 10.40 0.69
N THR A 256 6.75 9.72 1.21
CA THR A 256 5.39 10.27 1.35
C THR A 256 5.40 11.58 2.17
N GLN A 257 6.10 11.60 3.30
CA GLN A 257 6.18 12.79 4.16
C GLN A 257 7.05 13.91 3.58
N LEU A 258 8.09 13.60 2.79
CA LEU A 258 8.88 14.60 2.08
C LEU A 258 8.08 15.29 0.97
N ILE A 259 7.12 14.59 0.37
CA ILE A 259 6.24 15.15 -0.68
C ILE A 259 5.18 16.05 -0.06
N ASN A 260 4.53 15.59 1.02
CA ASN A 260 3.45 16.31 1.66
C ASN A 260 3.43 15.99 3.16
N PRO A 261 4.11 16.79 4.01
CA PRO A 261 4.14 16.56 5.45
C PRO A 261 2.73 16.49 6.05
N GLY A 262 2.42 15.40 6.75
CA GLY A 262 1.09 15.14 7.29
C GLY A 262 0.18 14.30 6.40
N ALA A 263 0.61 13.97 5.17
CA ALA A 263 -0.13 13.05 4.31
C ALA A 263 -0.27 11.68 5.01
N PRO A 264 -1.46 11.06 5.01
CA PRO A 264 -1.64 9.80 5.72
C PRO A 264 -0.84 8.65 5.08
N ALA A 265 -0.20 7.85 5.91
CA ALA A 265 0.49 6.64 5.47
C ALA A 265 0.21 5.47 6.43
N ILE A 266 0.14 4.26 5.89
CA ILE A 266 -0.08 3.02 6.63
C ILE A 266 1.12 2.10 6.40
N TYR A 267 1.69 1.59 7.49
CA TYR A 267 2.73 0.57 7.50
C TYR A 267 2.11 -0.81 7.21
N GLY A 268 2.33 -1.37 6.01
CA GLY A 268 1.67 -2.59 5.52
C GLY A 268 2.58 -3.82 5.40
N SER A 269 2.32 -4.88 6.16
CA SER A 269 3.12 -6.12 6.09
C SER A 269 2.38 -7.20 5.32
N THR A 270 2.97 -7.72 4.24
CA THR A 270 2.45 -8.90 3.51
C THR A 270 3.47 -10.03 3.39
N SER A 271 4.63 -9.88 4.04
CA SER A 271 5.71 -10.86 4.02
C SER A 271 5.30 -12.23 4.55
N THR A 272 5.87 -13.27 3.94
CA THR A 272 5.66 -14.70 4.26
C THR A 272 6.94 -15.48 3.94
N ASN A 273 6.92 -16.80 4.09
CA ASN A 273 8.02 -17.67 3.66
C ASN A 273 7.73 -18.28 2.28
N ILE A 274 8.76 -18.82 1.62
CA ILE A 274 8.54 -19.78 0.53
C ILE A 274 8.36 -21.19 1.10
N ASP A 275 7.64 -22.04 0.38
CA ASP A 275 7.71 -23.49 0.55
C ASP A 275 8.99 -24.00 -0.12
N MET A 276 9.96 -24.47 0.67
CA MET A 276 11.28 -24.90 0.16
C MET A 276 11.22 -26.09 -0.83
N ARG A 277 10.11 -26.84 -0.86
CA ARG A 277 9.95 -27.98 -1.76
C ARG A 277 9.47 -27.55 -3.15
N THR A 278 8.60 -26.55 -3.22
CA THR A 278 7.95 -26.10 -4.46
C THR A 278 8.51 -24.78 -4.97
N GLY A 279 9.18 -24.00 -4.12
CA GLY A 279 9.60 -22.63 -4.40
C GLY A 279 8.45 -21.63 -4.50
N ALA A 280 7.22 -22.05 -4.16
CA ALA A 280 6.04 -21.19 -4.20
C ALA A 280 5.93 -20.33 -2.93
N LEU A 281 5.24 -19.20 -3.05
CA LEU A 281 4.78 -18.41 -1.91
C LEU A 281 3.90 -19.27 -0.98
N ALA A 282 4.18 -19.25 0.33
CA ALA A 282 3.43 -20.01 1.33
C ALA A 282 2.13 -19.31 1.75
#